data_AF-A0A525JPL0-F1
#
_entry.id   AF-A0A525JPL0-F1
#
_cell.length_a   1.000
_cell.length_b   1.000
_cell.length_c   1.000
_cell.angle_alpha   90.00
_cell.angle_beta   90.00
_cell.angle_gamma   90.00
#
_symmetry.space_group_name_H-M   'P 1'
#
loop_
_entity.id
_entity.type
_entity.pdbx_description
1 polymer ?
#
loop_
_entity_poly.entity_id
_entity_poly.type
_entity_poly.pdbx_seq_one_letter_code
_entity_poly.pdbx_strand_id
1 'polypeptide(L)'
;MAAALAASMAHAQVRPNLPEVRASIEREGAAATVNRLNRAGQWDVILDGMANGEPAWIAIAPLLAEGTDAGPSEGLGIALAQALPRAPAAVLHVLDPKDGPVLGASRVCSIPFVEPKPGVVEAYKPKAIAAVQAVRSPRLRWAREACLAALKKG
;
A
#
# COMPACT_ATOMS: atom_id res chain seq x y z
N MET A 1 -2.57 -26.61 -48.58
CA MET A 1 -1.91 -25.58 -47.76
C MET A 1 -2.64 -25.52 -46.44
N ALA A 2 -2.01 -25.95 -45.34
CA ALA A 2 -2.62 -25.95 -44.00
C ALA A 2 -2.21 -24.68 -43.26
N ALA A 3 -3.19 -23.89 -42.83
CA ALA A 3 -2.97 -22.72 -41.98
C ALA A 3 -2.85 -23.17 -40.53
N ALA A 4 -1.70 -22.90 -39.90
CA ALA A 4 -1.50 -23.11 -38.47
C ALA A 4 -2.16 -21.96 -37.70
N LEU A 5 -3.21 -22.28 -36.93
CA LEU A 5 -3.78 -21.38 -35.94
C LEU A 5 -2.84 -21.33 -34.73
N ALA A 6 -2.12 -20.22 -34.55
CA ALA A 6 -1.41 -19.95 -33.32
C ALA A 6 -2.43 -19.51 -32.25
N ALA A 7 -2.73 -20.38 -31.30
CA ALA A 7 -3.50 -20.01 -30.12
C ALA A 7 -2.65 -19.13 -29.21
N SER A 8 -2.99 -17.84 -29.09
CA SER A 8 -2.41 -16.96 -28.06
C SER A 8 -2.77 -17.51 -26.68
N MET A 9 -1.77 -18.05 -25.98
CA MET A 9 -1.88 -18.29 -24.54
C MET A 9 -1.88 -16.93 -23.84
N ALA A 10 -3.08 -16.38 -23.60
CA ALA A 10 -3.27 -15.39 -22.56
C ALA A 10 -2.87 -16.08 -21.25
N HIS A 11 -1.68 -15.76 -20.75
CA HIS A 11 -1.25 -16.18 -19.43
C HIS A 11 -2.23 -15.55 -18.45
N ALA A 12 -3.21 -16.33 -17.97
CA ALA A 12 -4.00 -15.97 -16.82
C ALA A 12 -2.99 -15.80 -15.67
N GLN A 13 -2.57 -14.57 -15.42
CA GLN A 13 -1.66 -14.29 -14.32
C GLN A 13 -2.35 -14.77 -13.04
N VAL A 14 -1.77 -15.77 -12.39
CA VAL A 14 -2.22 -16.24 -11.09
C VAL A 14 -2.20 -15.02 -10.17
N ARG A 15 -3.36 -14.61 -9.65
CA ARG A 15 -3.40 -13.50 -8.70
C ARG A 15 -2.71 -13.95 -7.42
N PRO A 16 -1.76 -13.16 -6.87
CA PRO A 16 -1.17 -13.51 -5.59
C PRO A 16 -2.25 -13.55 -4.52
N ASN A 17 -2.26 -14.58 -3.70
CA ASN A 17 -3.09 -14.62 -2.49
C ASN A 17 -2.24 -14.35 -1.25
N LEU A 18 -2.88 -13.81 -0.21
CA LEU A 18 -2.19 -13.34 0.99
C LEU A 18 -1.41 -14.45 1.72
N PRO A 19 -1.95 -15.67 1.93
CA PRO A 19 -1.19 -16.76 2.55
C PRO A 19 0.10 -17.10 1.80
N GLU A 20 0.05 -17.17 0.46
CA GLU A 20 1.23 -17.46 -0.35
C GLU A 20 2.28 -16.35 -0.27
N VAL A 21 1.86 -15.08 -0.27
CA VAL A 21 2.79 -13.95 -0.11
C VAL A 21 3.46 -13.99 1.24
N ARG A 22 2.71 -14.25 2.33
CA ARG A 22 3.28 -14.39 3.68
C ARG A 22 4.29 -15.53 3.74
N ALA A 23 3.92 -16.70 3.23
CA ALA A 23 4.81 -17.86 3.20
C ALA A 23 6.05 -17.62 2.34
N SER A 24 5.93 -16.85 1.24
CA SER A 24 7.06 -16.42 0.42
C SER A 24 8.01 -15.52 1.22
N ILE A 25 7.49 -14.53 1.96
CA ILE A 25 8.32 -13.66 2.82
C ILE A 25 9.06 -14.47 3.88
N GLU A 26 8.37 -15.41 4.53
CA GLU A 26 8.96 -16.25 5.58
C GLU A 26 10.06 -17.18 5.05
N ARG A 27 9.89 -17.76 3.85
CA ARG A 27 10.85 -18.69 3.27
C ARG A 27 12.01 -18.01 2.55
N GLU A 28 11.74 -16.94 1.83
CA GLU A 28 12.65 -16.35 0.84
C GLU A 28 13.12 -14.94 1.24
N GLY A 29 12.47 -14.32 2.23
CA GLY A 29 12.70 -12.95 2.64
C GLY A 29 11.83 -11.95 1.87
N ALA A 30 11.62 -10.77 2.48
CA ALA A 30 10.81 -9.70 1.92
C ALA A 30 11.35 -9.21 0.57
N ALA A 31 12.65 -8.93 0.48
CA ALA A 31 13.26 -8.39 -0.74
C ALA A 31 13.15 -9.36 -1.93
N ALA A 32 13.38 -10.65 -1.73
CA ALA A 32 13.23 -11.65 -2.78
C ALA A 32 11.77 -11.75 -3.24
N THR A 33 10.83 -11.73 -2.28
CA THR A 33 9.40 -11.81 -2.55
C THR A 33 8.89 -10.60 -3.32
N VAL A 34 9.20 -9.37 -2.88
CA VAL A 34 8.80 -8.14 -3.56
C VAL A 34 9.37 -8.09 -4.97
N ASN A 35 10.65 -8.40 -5.14
CA ASN A 35 11.28 -8.44 -6.47
C ASN A 35 10.62 -9.46 -7.40
N ARG A 36 10.27 -10.65 -6.88
CA ARG A 36 9.55 -11.67 -7.66
C ARG A 36 8.16 -11.18 -8.06
N LEU A 37 7.38 -10.62 -7.13
CA LEU A 37 6.05 -10.07 -7.40
C LEU A 37 6.11 -8.95 -8.43
N ASN A 38 7.08 -8.04 -8.32
CA ASN A 38 7.26 -6.93 -9.25
C ASN A 38 7.59 -7.42 -10.68
N ARG A 39 8.56 -8.34 -10.82
CA ARG A 39 8.89 -8.94 -12.12
C ARG A 39 7.72 -9.72 -12.74
N ALA A 40 6.86 -10.29 -11.92
CA ALA A 40 5.68 -11.02 -12.37
C ALA A 40 4.48 -10.10 -12.71
N GLY A 41 4.59 -8.78 -12.50
CA GLY A 41 3.46 -7.84 -12.63
C GLY A 41 2.38 -8.02 -11.56
N GLN A 42 2.70 -8.72 -10.48
CA GLN A 42 1.78 -9.05 -9.39
C GLN A 42 1.82 -8.02 -8.25
N TRP A 43 2.83 -7.16 -8.21
CA TRP A 43 2.98 -6.16 -7.16
C TRP A 43 1.80 -5.18 -7.11
N ASP A 44 1.32 -4.73 -8.28
CA ASP A 44 0.18 -3.83 -8.37
C ASP A 44 -1.10 -4.44 -7.78
N VAL A 45 -1.28 -5.76 -7.88
CA VAL A 45 -2.43 -6.45 -7.25
C VAL A 45 -2.39 -6.33 -5.72
N ILE A 46 -1.19 -6.36 -5.13
CA ILE A 46 -0.99 -6.18 -3.69
C ILE A 46 -1.30 -4.74 -3.28
N LEU A 47 -0.77 -3.78 -4.05
CA LEU A 47 -1.00 -2.35 -3.83
C LEU A 47 -2.49 -2.00 -3.96
N ASP A 48 -3.17 -2.56 -4.96
CA ASP A 48 -4.61 -2.38 -5.17
C ASP A 48 -5.43 -2.91 -3.99
N GLY A 49 -5.07 -4.08 -3.45
CA GLY A 49 -5.71 -4.62 -2.25
C GLY A 49 -5.58 -3.66 -1.06
N MET A 50 -4.39 -3.11 -0.84
CA MET A 50 -4.18 -2.11 0.20
C MET A 50 -4.97 -0.82 -0.06
N ALA A 51 -4.87 -0.25 -1.26
CA ALA A 51 -5.54 0.98 -1.66
C ALA A 51 -7.08 0.89 -1.55
N ASN A 52 -7.64 -0.30 -1.80
CA ASN A 52 -9.06 -0.58 -1.61
C ASN A 52 -9.47 -0.71 -0.13
N GLY A 53 -8.51 -0.67 0.79
CA GLY A 53 -8.74 -0.70 2.22
C GLY A 53 -8.81 -2.11 2.80
N GLU A 54 -8.29 -3.13 2.11
CA GLU A 54 -8.34 -4.51 2.60
C GLU A 54 -7.41 -4.71 3.81
N PRO A 55 -7.94 -4.91 5.03
CA PRO A 55 -7.11 -4.87 6.23
C PRO A 55 -6.04 -5.96 6.28
N ALA A 56 -6.29 -7.10 5.65
CA ALA A 56 -5.38 -8.24 5.63
C ALA A 56 -4.13 -7.97 4.78
N TRP A 57 -4.28 -7.24 3.66
CA TRP A 57 -3.16 -6.75 2.86
C TRP A 57 -2.43 -5.62 3.56
N ILE A 58 -3.16 -4.65 4.13
CA ILE A 58 -2.55 -3.55 4.89
C ILE A 58 -1.69 -4.11 6.04
N ALA A 59 -2.17 -5.13 6.75
CA ALA A 59 -1.48 -5.72 7.90
C ALA A 59 -0.11 -6.36 7.57
N ILE A 60 0.21 -6.62 6.30
CA ILE A 60 1.56 -7.09 5.90
C ILE A 60 2.47 -5.99 5.39
N ALA A 61 2.01 -4.74 5.33
CA ALA A 61 2.83 -3.63 4.86
C ALA A 61 4.19 -3.52 5.60
N PRO A 62 4.30 -3.73 6.94
CA PRO A 62 5.60 -3.74 7.62
C PRO A 62 6.55 -4.80 7.09
N LEU A 63 6.06 -6.02 6.84
CA LEU A 63 6.87 -7.12 6.32
C LEU A 63 7.33 -6.84 4.89
N LEU A 64 6.47 -6.25 4.07
CA LEU A 64 6.81 -5.90 2.69
C LEU A 64 7.80 -4.73 2.62
N ALA A 65 7.64 -3.73 3.48
CA ALA A 65 8.49 -2.54 3.52
C ALA A 65 9.97 -2.85 3.79
N GLU A 66 10.28 -3.94 4.50
CA GLU A 66 11.66 -4.41 4.70
C GLU A 66 12.35 -4.84 3.39
N GLY A 67 11.57 -5.17 2.37
CA GLY A 67 12.04 -5.66 1.08
C GLY A 67 11.84 -4.70 -0.09
N THR A 68 11.32 -3.50 0.15
CA THR A 68 11.04 -2.52 -0.90
C THR A 68 12.17 -1.49 -1.01
N ASP A 69 12.45 -1.06 -2.24
CA ASP A 69 13.23 0.14 -2.55
C ASP A 69 12.49 0.96 -3.63
N ALA A 70 12.99 2.15 -3.94
CA ALA A 70 12.57 2.99 -5.07
C ALA A 70 11.05 2.95 -5.37
N GLY A 71 10.67 2.48 -6.57
CA GLY A 71 9.28 2.39 -7.03
C GLY A 71 8.39 1.53 -6.13
N PRO A 72 8.78 0.29 -5.77
CA PRO A 72 8.02 -0.51 -4.80
C PRO A 72 7.75 0.21 -3.46
N SER A 73 8.73 0.93 -2.92
CA SER A 73 8.54 1.71 -1.67
C SER A 73 7.56 2.87 -1.86
N GLU A 74 7.68 3.60 -2.97
CA GLU A 74 6.76 4.69 -3.32
C GLU A 74 5.33 4.18 -3.51
N GLY A 75 5.16 3.10 -4.28
CA GLY A 75 3.86 2.46 -4.51
C GLY A 75 3.21 1.98 -3.21
N LEU A 76 3.99 1.42 -2.29
CA LEU A 76 3.50 1.02 -0.96
C LEU A 76 2.98 2.23 -0.17
N GLY A 77 3.72 3.34 -0.14
CA GLY A 77 3.29 4.58 0.52
C GLY A 77 2.01 5.16 -0.09
N ILE A 78 1.91 5.18 -1.42
CA ILE A 78 0.73 5.65 -2.16
C ILE A 78 -0.49 4.79 -1.87
N ALA A 79 -0.35 3.46 -1.91
CA ALA A 79 -1.45 2.54 -1.64
C ALA A 79 -2.00 2.72 -0.22
N LEU A 80 -1.11 2.85 0.77
CA LEU A 80 -1.51 3.11 2.16
C LEU A 80 -2.17 4.48 2.33
N ALA A 81 -1.70 5.51 1.61
CA ALA A 81 -2.35 6.82 1.61
C ALA A 81 -3.78 6.72 1.04
N GLN A 82 -3.95 6.05 -0.11
CA GLN A 82 -5.25 5.81 -0.73
C GLN A 82 -6.22 5.03 0.18
N ALA A 83 -5.68 4.17 1.05
CA ALA A 83 -6.44 3.41 2.02
C ALA A 83 -6.98 4.24 3.19
N LEU A 84 -6.41 5.41 3.51
CA LEU A 84 -6.77 6.21 4.68
C LEU A 84 -8.27 6.54 4.79
N PRO A 85 -8.99 6.95 3.72
CA PRO A 85 -10.42 7.20 3.79
C PRO A 85 -11.28 5.94 4.04
N ARG A 86 -10.74 4.74 3.78
CA ARG A 86 -11.49 3.46 3.80
C ARG A 86 -11.20 2.63 5.03
N ALA A 87 -9.93 2.53 5.41
CA ALA A 87 -9.45 1.68 6.50
C ALA A 87 -8.43 2.43 7.39
N PRO A 88 -8.79 3.60 7.96
CA PRO A 88 -7.85 4.45 8.67
C PRO A 88 -7.19 3.73 9.85
N ALA A 89 -7.94 2.94 10.62
CA ALA A 89 -7.38 2.21 11.76
C ALA A 89 -6.33 1.16 11.34
N ALA A 90 -6.52 0.50 10.19
CA ALA A 90 -5.56 -0.48 9.67
C ALA A 90 -4.27 0.20 9.22
N VAL A 91 -4.38 1.33 8.49
CA VAL A 91 -3.22 2.12 8.07
C VAL A 91 -2.45 2.67 9.27
N LEU A 92 -3.16 3.26 10.24
CA LEU A 92 -2.53 3.79 11.46
C LEU A 92 -1.80 2.72 12.27
N HIS A 93 -2.21 1.46 12.19
CA HIS A 93 -1.58 0.36 12.90
C HIS A 93 -0.21 -0.02 12.33
N VAL A 94 0.03 0.24 11.05
CA VAL A 94 1.27 -0.16 10.35
C VAL A 94 2.26 0.98 10.18
N LEU A 95 1.94 2.19 10.65
CA LEU A 95 2.87 3.31 10.60
C LEU A 95 4.10 3.05 11.49
N ASP A 96 5.26 3.45 10.98
CA ASP A 96 6.50 3.39 11.76
C ASP A 96 6.52 4.52 12.81
N PRO A 97 6.57 4.20 14.12
CA PRO A 97 6.64 5.19 15.19
C PRO A 97 7.87 6.11 15.12
N LYS A 98 8.92 5.71 14.39
CA LYS A 98 10.15 6.48 14.21
C LYS A 98 10.14 7.35 12.94
N ASP A 99 9.03 7.38 12.22
CA ASP A 99 8.87 8.10 10.96
C ASP A 99 9.88 7.65 9.88
N GLY A 100 10.08 6.33 9.77
CA GLY A 100 11.01 5.74 8.82
C GLY A 100 10.70 5.99 7.34
N PRO A 101 11.62 5.60 6.44
CA PRO A 101 11.62 6.05 5.04
C PRO A 101 10.47 5.52 4.18
N VAL A 102 9.80 4.45 4.60
CA VAL A 102 8.70 3.82 3.84
C VAL A 102 7.36 4.01 4.54
N LEU A 103 7.27 3.59 5.82
CA LEU A 103 6.02 3.57 6.58
C LEU A 103 5.87 4.74 7.57
N GLY A 104 6.74 5.74 7.50
CA GLY A 104 6.61 6.94 8.32
C GLY A 104 5.30 7.68 8.05
N ALA A 105 4.76 8.35 9.07
CA ALA A 105 3.59 9.21 8.91
C ALA A 105 3.87 10.33 7.88
N SER A 106 5.11 10.84 7.80
CA SER A 106 5.52 11.82 6.78
C SER A 106 5.59 11.25 5.36
N ARG A 107 5.56 9.92 5.20
CA ARG A 107 5.58 9.22 3.91
C ARG A 107 4.19 8.80 3.47
N VAL A 108 3.43 8.18 4.38
CA VAL A 108 2.10 7.65 4.09
C VAL A 108 1.02 8.73 4.17
N CYS A 109 1.11 9.65 5.13
CA CYS A 109 0.05 10.62 5.40
C CYS A 109 0.29 12.00 4.78
N SER A 110 1.33 12.18 3.95
CA SER A 110 1.71 13.46 3.31
C SER A 110 1.11 13.70 1.93
N ILE A 111 0.06 12.95 1.57
CA ILE A 111 -0.55 12.99 0.23
C ILE A 111 0.49 12.68 -0.87
N PRO A 112 1.08 11.47 -0.88
CA PRO A 112 2.23 11.12 -1.72
C PRO A 112 1.87 10.85 -3.20
N PHE A 113 0.79 11.44 -3.72
CA PHE A 113 0.33 11.14 -5.09
C PHE A 113 1.24 11.80 -6.13
N VAL A 114 1.82 10.98 -7.00
CA VAL A 114 2.63 11.45 -8.13
C VAL A 114 1.70 12.01 -9.21
N GLU A 115 1.94 13.27 -9.59
CA GLU A 115 1.22 13.97 -10.68
C GLU A 115 -0.31 13.77 -10.65
N PRO A 116 -0.98 14.09 -9.52
CA PRO A 116 -2.41 13.85 -9.40
C PRO A 116 -3.17 14.68 -10.42
N LYS A 117 -4.22 14.10 -11.01
CA LYS A 117 -5.15 14.86 -11.85
C LYS A 117 -5.77 16.01 -11.04
N PRO A 118 -6.11 17.15 -11.68
CA PRO A 118 -6.78 18.26 -11.01
C PRO A 118 -8.01 17.78 -10.23
N GLY A 119 -8.17 18.24 -8.98
CA GLY A 119 -9.31 17.89 -8.12
C GLY A 119 -9.13 16.61 -7.29
N VAL A 120 -8.14 15.76 -7.58
CA VAL A 120 -7.92 14.51 -6.83
C VAL A 120 -7.53 14.80 -5.38
N VAL A 121 -6.57 15.71 -5.17
CA VAL A 121 -6.06 16.04 -3.83
C VAL A 121 -7.14 16.77 -3.03
N GLU A 122 -7.85 17.69 -3.66
CA GLU A 122 -8.94 18.48 -3.07
C GLU A 122 -10.09 17.58 -2.61
N ALA A 123 -10.42 16.54 -3.38
CA ALA A 123 -11.43 15.57 -3.01
C ALA A 123 -10.95 14.54 -1.96
N TYR A 124 -9.65 14.20 -1.98
CA TYR A 124 -9.06 13.20 -1.09
C TYR A 124 -8.81 13.74 0.32
N LYS A 125 -8.12 14.88 0.44
CA LYS A 125 -7.62 15.43 1.70
C LYS A 125 -8.68 15.54 2.81
N PRO A 126 -9.87 16.14 2.58
CA PRO A 126 -10.90 16.22 3.63
C PRO A 126 -11.42 14.84 4.05
N LYS A 127 -11.53 13.88 3.12
CA LYS A 127 -11.98 12.52 3.43
C LYS A 127 -10.97 11.77 4.29
N ALA A 128 -9.68 11.86 3.94
CA ALA A 128 -8.61 11.24 4.72
C ALA A 128 -8.54 11.84 6.14
N ILE A 129 -8.59 13.17 6.26
CA ILE A 129 -8.60 13.85 7.57
C ILE A 129 -9.78 13.38 8.43
N ALA A 130 -11.00 13.38 7.87
CA ALA A 130 -12.19 12.96 8.60
C ALA A 130 -12.12 11.49 9.06
N ALA A 131 -11.65 10.60 8.17
CA ALA A 131 -11.49 9.17 8.48
C ALA A 131 -10.46 8.93 9.60
N VAL A 132 -9.32 9.61 9.54
CA VAL A 132 -8.27 9.52 10.58
C VAL A 132 -8.76 10.11 11.91
N GLN A 133 -9.46 11.25 11.88
CA GLN A 133 -10.07 11.86 13.09
C GLN A 133 -11.08 10.92 13.76
N ALA A 134 -11.81 10.12 12.99
CA ALA A 134 -12.81 9.19 13.50
C ALA A 134 -12.21 8.00 14.27
N VAL A 135 -10.90 7.74 14.17
CA VAL A 135 -10.23 6.67 14.92
C VAL A 135 -10.12 7.04 16.41
N ARG A 136 -10.93 6.39 17.25
CA ARG A 136 -11.01 6.67 18.70
C ARG A 136 -10.14 5.79 19.59
N SER A 137 -9.51 4.74 19.03
CA SER A 137 -8.68 3.81 19.80
C SER A 137 -7.53 4.53 20.50
N PRO A 138 -7.40 4.44 21.85
CA PRO A 138 -6.29 5.04 22.58
C PRO A 138 -4.93 4.52 22.15
N ARG A 139 -4.86 3.24 21.73
CA ARG A 139 -3.62 2.60 21.25
C ARG A 139 -3.10 3.22 19.94
N LEU A 140 -3.97 3.84 19.15
CA LEU A 140 -3.63 4.49 17.89
C LEU A 140 -3.49 6.01 18.01
N ARG A 141 -3.53 6.56 19.23
CA ARG A 141 -3.52 8.01 19.46
C ARG A 141 -2.31 8.70 18.82
N TRP A 142 -1.11 8.18 19.08
CA TRP A 142 0.13 8.70 18.51
C TRP A 142 0.06 8.71 16.97
N ALA A 143 -0.29 7.56 16.37
CA ALA A 143 -0.33 7.39 14.92
C ALA A 143 -1.33 8.34 14.28
N ARG A 144 -2.51 8.47 14.89
CA ARG A 144 -3.55 9.41 14.48
C ARG A 144 -3.05 10.85 14.49
N GLU A 145 -2.40 11.27 15.57
CA GLU A 145 -1.90 12.65 15.71
C GLU A 145 -0.78 12.95 14.71
N ALA A 146 0.18 12.04 14.55
CA ALA A 146 1.24 12.15 13.56
C ALA A 146 0.67 12.22 12.13
N CYS A 147 -0.26 11.32 11.80
CA CYS A 147 -0.89 11.28 10.48
C CYS A 147 -1.72 12.55 10.19
N LEU A 148 -2.48 13.05 11.17
CA LEU A 148 -3.22 14.31 11.01
C LEU A 148 -2.29 15.52 10.87
N ALA A 149 -1.14 15.52 11.55
CA ALA A 149 -0.15 16.58 11.39
C ALA A 149 0.44 16.58 9.97
N ALA A 150 0.71 15.40 9.39
CA ALA A 150 1.17 15.27 8.01
C ALA A 150 0.10 15.69 6.98
N LEU A 151 -1.13 15.19 7.13
CA LEU A 151 -2.27 15.50 6.23
C LEU A 151 -2.68 16.98 6.22
N LYS A 152 -2.31 17.75 7.23
CA LYS A 152 -2.59 19.19 7.27
C LYS A 152 -1.50 20.03 6.60
N LYS A 153 -0.29 19.48 6.44
CA LYS A 153 0.87 20.18 5.86
C LYS A 153 0.96 20.02 4.35
N GLY A 154 0.76 18.80 3.84
CA GLY A 154 0.48 18.57 2.41
C GLY A 154 -0.98 18.87 2.16
#